data_AF-A0A1H3DYD8-F1
#
_entry.id   AF-A0A1H3DYD8-F1
#
_cell.length_a   1.000
_cell.length_b   1.000
_cell.length_c   1.000
_cell.angle_alpha   90.00
_cell.angle_beta   90.00
_cell.angle_gamma   90.00
#
_symmetry.space_group_name_H-M   'P 1'
#
loop_
_entity.id
_entity.type
_entity.pdbx_description
1 polymer ?
#
loop_
_entity_poly.entity_id
_entity_poly.type
_entity_poly.pdbx_seq_one_letter_code
_entity_poly.pdbx_strand_id
1 'polypeptide(L)'
;MNNEIVVPIDITQEEKSILAVLSMRQFFFLFPTLVFCGVILIYGNLPFLDGGAEWIGKLIIIVILGGISSFLAFFKFEKYEQYASEFIAWKIKFHRSQKTYSHI
;
A
#
# COMPACT_ATOMS: atom_id res chain seq x y z
N MET A 1 26.73 -4.68 28.74
CA MET A 1 26.73 -3.92 27.47
C MET A 1 27.06 -4.91 26.37
N ASN A 2 26.05 -5.37 25.64
CA ASN A 2 26.28 -6.18 24.44
C ASN A 2 26.72 -5.23 23.33
N ASN A 3 28.00 -5.25 23.00
CA ASN A 3 28.51 -4.62 21.79
C ASN A 3 27.99 -5.44 20.61
N GLU A 4 26.86 -5.03 20.02
CA GLU A 4 26.44 -5.51 18.71
C GLU A 4 27.53 -5.09 17.72
N ILE A 5 28.35 -6.06 17.31
CA ILE A 5 29.30 -5.88 16.22
C ILE A 5 28.43 -5.76 14.97
N VAL A 6 28.11 -4.52 14.58
CA VAL A 6 27.48 -4.22 13.31
C VAL A 6 28.53 -4.49 12.23
N VAL A 7 28.54 -5.71 11.72
CA VAL A 7 29.36 -6.07 10.57
C VAL A 7 28.74 -5.36 9.36
N PRO A 8 29.48 -4.47 8.67
CA PRO A 8 28.99 -3.87 7.43
C PRO A 8 28.83 -5.00 6.42
N ILE A 9 27.58 -5.32 6.09
CA ILE A 9 27.26 -6.25 5.01
C ILE A 9 27.58 -5.48 3.73
N ASP A 10 28.61 -5.90 3.00
CA ASP A 10 28.87 -5.38 1.65
C ASP A 10 27.81 -5.97 0.71
N ILE A 11 26.62 -5.36 0.76
CA ILE A 11 25.48 -5.75 -0.07
C ILE A 11 25.92 -5.59 -1.53
N THR A 12 25.76 -6.64 -2.32
CA THR A 12 26.06 -6.60 -3.75
C THR A 12 25.24 -5.49 -4.43
N GLN A 13 25.75 -4.90 -5.51
CA GLN A 13 25.02 -3.82 -6.22
C GLN A 13 23.60 -4.26 -6.63
N GLU A 14 23.43 -5.54 -6.93
CA GLU A 14 22.14 -6.15 -7.27
C GLU A 14 21.17 -6.14 -6.09
N GLU A 15 21.58 -6.59 -4.91
CA GLU A 15 20.75 -6.59 -3.70
C GLU A 15 20.39 -5.16 -3.23
N LYS A 16 21.32 -4.20 -3.36
CA LYS A 16 21.03 -2.77 -3.09
C LYS A 16 19.93 -2.24 -4.02
N SER A 17 19.97 -2.63 -5.30
CA SER A 17 18.96 -2.23 -6.28
C SER A 17 17.59 -2.84 -5.95
N ILE A 18 17.54 -4.12 -5.56
CA ILE A 18 16.30 -4.80 -5.18
C ILE A 18 15.69 -4.16 -3.94
N LEU A 19 16.52 -3.87 -2.93
CA LEU A 19 16.08 -3.22 -1.71
C LEU A 19 15.58 -1.78 -1.98
N ALA A 20 16.25 -1.05 -2.87
CA ALA A 20 15.82 0.29 -3.30
C ALA A 20 14.49 0.27 -4.07
N VAL A 21 14.25 -0.74 -4.91
CA VAL A 21 12.97 -0.90 -5.63
C VAL A 21 11.83 -1.23 -4.66
N LEU A 22 12.08 -2.10 -3.68
CA LEU A 22 11.11 -2.43 -2.64
C LEU A 22 10.74 -1.21 -1.78
N SER A 23 11.73 -0.42 -1.37
CA SER A 23 11.51 0.78 -0.58
C SER A 23 10.80 1.88 -1.37
N MET A 24 11.15 2.08 -2.64
CA MET A 24 10.44 3.00 -3.52
C MET A 24 8.96 2.62 -3.67
N ARG A 25 8.64 1.34 -3.88
CA ARG A 25 7.25 0.92 -3.99
C ARG A 25 6.47 1.21 -2.70
N GLN A 26 7.01 0.84 -1.56
CA GLN A 26 6.38 1.12 -0.26
C GLN A 26 6.13 2.62 -0.09
N PHE A 27 7.10 3.46 -0.48
CA PHE A 27 6.96 4.90 -0.47
C PHE A 27 5.81 5.38 -1.37
N PHE A 28 5.71 4.89 -2.61
CA PHE A 28 4.65 5.29 -3.54
C PHE A 28 3.23 4.92 -3.09
N PHE A 29 3.06 3.89 -2.27
CA PHE A 29 1.75 3.55 -1.70
C PHE A 29 1.49 4.27 -0.37
N LEU A 30 2.47 4.23 0.56
CA LEU A 30 2.29 4.76 1.91
C LEU A 30 2.25 6.28 1.94
N PHE A 31 3.09 6.96 1.16
CA PHE A 31 3.19 8.42 1.22
C PHE A 31 1.90 9.13 0.76
N PRO A 32 1.32 8.82 -0.42
CA PRO A 32 0.04 9.40 -0.81
C PRO A 32 -1.10 9.05 0.14
N THR A 33 -1.11 7.81 0.66
CA THR A 33 -2.12 7.38 1.65
C THR A 33 -2.01 8.18 2.94
N LEU A 34 -0.80 8.41 3.45
CA LEU A 34 -0.58 9.24 4.64
C LEU A 34 -1.01 10.69 4.42
N VAL A 35 -0.65 11.27 3.28
CA VAL A 35 -1.07 12.65 2.92
C VAL A 35 -2.59 12.74 2.86
N PHE A 36 -3.25 11.79 2.20
CA PHE A 36 -4.70 11.75 2.08
C PHE A 36 -5.39 11.59 3.44
N CYS A 37 -4.91 10.66 4.28
CA CYS A 37 -5.40 10.49 5.65
C CYS A 37 -5.22 11.75 6.50
N GLY A 38 -4.08 12.44 6.35
CA GLY A 38 -3.83 13.73 7.03
C GLY A 38 -4.82 14.82 6.60
N VAL A 39 -5.11 14.92 5.30
CA VAL A 39 -6.11 15.86 4.77
C VAL A 39 -7.51 15.53 5.28
N ILE A 40 -7.91 14.25 5.30
CA ILE A 40 -9.22 13.85 5.84
C ILE A 40 -9.35 14.17 7.33
N LEU A 41 -8.29 14.00 8.11
CA LEU A 41 -8.32 14.33 9.54
C LEU A 41 -8.54 15.82 9.79
N ILE A 42 -7.85 16.68 9.03
CA ILE A 42 -7.87 18.13 9.25
C ILE A 42 -9.08 18.80 8.59
N TYR A 43 -9.39 18.42 7.35
CA TYR A 43 -10.36 19.11 6.50
C TYR A 43 -11.56 18.27 6.09
N GLY A 44 -11.49 16.95 6.24
CA GLY A 44 -12.65 16.10 5.92
C GLY A 44 -13.75 16.34 6.94
N ASN A 45 -14.99 16.49 6.50
CA ASN A 45 -16.17 16.41 7.36
C ASN A 45 -17.04 15.25 6.88
N LEU A 46 -17.53 14.43 7.80
CA LEU A 46 -18.46 13.35 7.50
C LEU A 46 -19.89 13.86 7.74
N PRO A 47 -20.65 14.22 6.69
CA PRO A 47 -21.93 14.94 6.84
C PRO A 47 -23.03 14.16 7.58
N PHE A 48 -22.81 12.87 7.84
CA PHE A 48 -23.75 11.98 8.53
C PHE A 48 -23.39 11.72 10.00
N LEU A 49 -22.26 12.24 10.48
CA LEU A 49 -21.76 12.02 11.83
C LEU A 49 -21.44 13.36 12.47
N ASP A 50 -21.75 13.51 13.75
CA ASP A 50 -21.51 14.74 14.50
C ASP A 50 -20.71 14.47 15.79
N GLY A 51 -19.99 15.48 16.25
CA GLY A 51 -19.18 15.46 17.47
C GLY A 51 -18.21 14.28 17.53
N GLY A 52 -18.27 13.51 18.63
CA GLY A 52 -17.35 12.38 18.86
C GLY A 52 -17.52 11.23 17.86
N ALA A 53 -18.70 11.05 17.28
CA ALA A 53 -18.95 10.01 16.29
C ALA A 53 -18.21 10.29 14.97
N GLU A 54 -18.09 11.57 14.60
CA GLU A 54 -17.34 12.01 13.42
C GLU A 54 -15.85 11.67 13.54
N TRP A 55 -15.28 11.92 14.72
CA TRP A 55 -13.87 11.62 15.00
C TRP A 55 -13.58 10.11 14.96
N ILE A 56 -14.46 9.29 15.53
CA ILE A 56 -14.36 7.82 15.45
C ILE A 56 -14.50 7.36 13.99
N GLY A 57 -15.42 7.94 13.22
CA GLY A 57 -15.59 7.64 11.80
C GLY A 57 -14.33 7.92 10.99
N LYS A 58 -13.67 9.05 11.21
CA LYS A 58 -12.39 9.40 10.59
C LYS A 58 -11.29 8.40 10.95
N LEU A 59 -11.18 7.99 12.21
CA LEU A 59 -10.22 6.97 12.63
C LEU A 59 -10.43 5.64 11.93
N ILE A 60 -11.68 5.18 11.82
CA ILE A 60 -12.01 3.94 11.12
C ILE A 60 -11.57 4.01 9.65
N ILE A 61 -11.85 5.13 8.98
CA ILE A 61 -11.42 5.35 7.58
C ILE A 61 -9.89 5.24 7.45
N ILE A 62 -9.14 5.84 8.37
CA ILE A 62 -7.68 5.81 8.34
C ILE A 62 -7.14 4.40 8.56
N VAL A 63 -7.72 3.65 9.49
CA VAL A 63 -7.31 2.26 9.75
C VAL A 63 -7.56 1.40 8.51
N ILE A 64 -8.72 1.56 7.86
CA ILE A 64 -9.08 0.79 6.65
C ILE A 64 -8.13 1.17 5.50
N LEU A 65 -7.95 2.46 5.22
CA LEU A 65 -7.08 2.92 4.13
C LEU A 65 -5.62 2.56 4.36
N GLY A 66 -5.13 2.73 5.59
CA GLY A 66 -3.78 2.33 5.98
C GLY A 66 -3.57 0.83 5.86
N GLY A 67 -4.57 0.02 6.25
CA GLY A 67 -4.54 -1.43 6.10
C GLY A 67 -4.49 -1.87 4.64
N ILE A 68 -5.34 -1.30 3.79
CA ILE A 68 -5.35 -1.58 2.34
C ILE A 68 -4.02 -1.17 1.69
N SER A 69 -3.53 0.04 1.98
CA SER A 69 -2.26 0.51 1.43
C SER A 69 -1.09 -0.37 1.87
N SER A 70 -1.07 -0.80 3.13
CA SER A 70 -0.04 -1.70 3.65
C SER A 70 -0.11 -3.07 2.97
N PHE A 71 -1.31 -3.62 2.80
CA PHE A 71 -1.51 -4.87 2.07
C PHE A 71 -0.98 -4.77 0.62
N LEU A 72 -1.32 -3.69 -0.10
CA LEU A 72 -0.86 -3.47 -1.47
C LEU A 72 0.65 -3.25 -1.58
N ALA A 73 1.26 -2.64 -0.57
CA ALA A 73 2.68 -2.30 -0.56
C ALA A 73 3.59 -3.49 -0.21
N PHE A 74 3.16 -4.34 0.75
CA PHE A 74 4.02 -5.36 1.35
C PHE A 74 3.63 -6.79 0.97
N PHE A 75 2.36 -7.07 0.66
CA PHE A 75 1.93 -8.45 0.45
C PHE A 75 2.31 -8.95 -0.94
N LYS A 76 3.11 -10.02 -1.00
CA LYS A 76 3.48 -10.73 -2.23
C LYS A 76 2.73 -12.06 -2.30
N PHE A 77 2.04 -12.32 -3.39
CA PHE A 77 1.45 -13.62 -3.67
C PHE A 77 2.51 -14.55 -4.26
N GLU A 78 3.05 -15.46 -3.45
CA GLU A 78 4.10 -16.40 -3.86
C GLU A 78 3.69 -17.25 -5.07
N LYS A 79 2.43 -17.70 -5.10
CA LYS A 79 1.89 -18.53 -6.20
C LYS A 79 2.00 -17.87 -7.58
N TYR A 80 1.99 -16.54 -7.65
CA TYR A 80 2.02 -15.78 -8.91
C TYR A 80 3.29 -14.93 -9.05
N GLU A 81 4.22 -15.04 -8.09
CA GLU A 81 5.42 -14.20 -7.94
C GLU A 81 5.17 -12.68 -7.99
N GLN A 82 3.94 -12.24 -7.79
CA GLN A 82 3.50 -10.86 -7.96
C GLN A 82 3.08 -10.21 -6.64
N TYR A 83 3.22 -8.89 -6.56
CA TYR A 83 2.69 -8.13 -5.44
C TYR A 83 1.17 -7.97 -5.54
N ALA A 84 0.49 -7.76 -4.41
CA ALA A 84 -0.96 -7.64 -4.38
C ALA A 84 -1.48 -6.51 -5.30
N SER A 85 -0.73 -5.42 -5.40
CA SER A 85 -1.01 -4.33 -6.35
C SER A 85 -0.97 -4.77 -7.81
N GLU A 86 0.05 -5.53 -8.22
CA GLU A 86 0.21 -6.07 -9.58
C GLU A 86 -0.86 -7.11 -9.90
N PHE A 87 -1.14 -8.01 -8.95
CA PHE A 87 -2.16 -9.04 -9.08
C PHE A 87 -3.55 -8.44 -9.30
N ILE A 88 -3.90 -7.39 -8.54
CA ILE A 88 -5.17 -6.67 -8.71
C ILE A 88 -5.21 -5.96 -10.06
N ALA A 89 -4.15 -5.26 -10.47
CA ALA A 89 -4.08 -4.59 -11.76
C ALA A 89 -4.23 -5.59 -12.93
N TRP A 90 -3.59 -6.76 -12.84
CA TRP A 90 -3.70 -7.83 -13.81
C TRP A 90 -5.13 -8.39 -13.86
N LYS A 91 -5.74 -8.69 -12.71
CA LYS A 91 -7.11 -9.19 -12.62
C LYS A 91 -8.12 -8.21 -13.21
N ILE A 92 -7.97 -6.91 -12.95
CA ILE A 92 -8.82 -5.86 -13.54
C ILE A 92 -8.66 -5.82 -15.06
N LYS A 93 -7.41 -5.84 -15.57
CA LYS A 93 -7.14 -5.86 -17.02
C LYS A 93 -7.72 -7.10 -17.69
N PHE A 94 -7.56 -8.27 -17.07
CA PHE A 94 -8.11 -9.53 -17.56
C PHE A 94 -9.64 -9.52 -17.61
N HIS A 95 -10.30 -9.01 -16.57
CA HIS A 95 -11.75 -8.91 -16.57
C HIS A 95 -12.28 -7.89 -17.60
N ARG A 96 -11.52 -6.82 -17.87
CA ARG A 96 -11.83 -5.87 -18.95
C ARG A 96 -11.62 -6.48 -20.33
N SER A 97 -10.54 -7.25 -20.55
CA SER A 97 -10.28 -7.87 -21.85
C SER A 97 -11.30 -8.96 -22.19
N GLN A 98 -11.77 -9.73 -21.21
CA GLN A 98 -12.85 -10.69 -21.42
C GLN A 98 -14.11 -10.04 -22.03
N LYS A 99 -14.47 -8.82 -21.59
CA LYS A 99 -15.63 -8.09 -22.14
C LYS A 99 -15.42 -7.57 -23.57
N THR A 100 -14.17 -7.39 -24.00
CA THR A 100 -13.84 -6.94 -25.36
C THR A 100 -13.82 -8.09 -26.36
N TYR A 101 -13.47 -9.31 -25.92
CA TYR A 101 -13.32 -10.47 -26.81
C TYR A 101 -14.45 -11.51 -26.67
N SER A 102 -15.41 -11.33 -25.76
CA SER A 102 -16.57 -12.22 -25.62
C SER A 102 -17.79 -11.83 -26.49
N HIS A 103 -17.64 -10.86 -27.40
CA HIS A 103 -18.66 -10.44 -28.37
C HIS A 103 -18.39 -11.00 -29.78
N ILE A 104 -17.86 -12.23 -29.85
CA ILE A 104 -17.77 -13.03 -31.09
C ILE A 104 -18.67 -14.25 -30.92
#